data_AF-A0A1Q7N456-F1
#
_entry.id   AF-A0A1Q7N456-F1
#
_cell.length_a   1.000
_cell.length_b   1.000
_cell.length_c   1.000
_cell.angle_alpha   90.00
_cell.angle_beta   90.00
_cell.angle_gamma   90.00
#
_symmetry.space_group_name_H-M   'P 1'
#
loop_
_entity.id
_entity.type
_entity.pdbx_description
1 polymer ?
#
loop_
_entity_poly.entity_id
_entity_poly.type
_entity_poly.pdbx_seq_one_letter_code
_entity_poly.pdbx_strand_id
1 'polypeptide(L)'
;MRFLTAIALTAIALIGKATFSPGQTTTPVTFNKEVLPILQKNCQTCHRPGQIGPMSFLTYQSTRPWAKAMKAAVLSRKMPPWFADPQYGHFANDRSLKQSEIETLVKWVDGGAQEGEAKDAPPLVRWPDDGWQIKPDVIVNGPDFHVPADGLVEWTWVAIPSGFTKDTWITSIEFHPSDLSITHHICLQMKPHTSGVEYNVPVWDERPRDQNGLEAPRPKGSSIPRNKVSRLTAGGEMMGCYVPGMPILDFRELHAGKLIPAGTDFVFVFHYTPNGKQVDAHLQIGFTVAHEPPQRKFVTVAGSSETDAVSFAIPPNAPNWESPPMVANFLEDAELVWMMPHMHLRGKDMTYQVKYADGRSQIVLNVPHYDFNWQLGYQLAEPIKLPKGTNLIATAHYDNSANNRFNPDPNQTVYYGDMTWEEMMGPFFGVLVDKNVDSKKVFKYIRGSIGSGA
;
A
#
# COMPACT_ATOMS: atom_id res chain seq x y z
N MET A 1 96.06 -49.56 8.09
CA MET A 1 96.14 -48.53 7.03
C MET A 1 94.82 -48.47 6.28
N ARG A 2 94.03 -47.41 6.50
CA ARG A 2 93.19 -46.68 5.53
C ARG A 2 92.15 -45.87 6.30
N PHE A 3 92.30 -44.56 6.16
CA PHE A 3 91.46 -43.48 6.68
C PHE A 3 90.03 -43.57 6.13
N LEU A 4 89.04 -43.07 6.89
CA LEU A 4 87.89 -42.31 6.35
C LEU A 4 87.18 -41.53 7.48
N THR A 5 87.59 -40.27 7.58
CA THR A 5 86.79 -39.03 7.65
C THR A 5 85.48 -39.02 8.45
N ALA A 6 85.50 -38.28 9.57
CA ALA A 6 84.32 -37.84 10.29
C ALA A 6 83.66 -36.63 9.60
N ILE A 7 82.35 -36.69 9.35
CA ILE A 7 81.51 -35.55 8.97
C ILE A 7 80.56 -35.29 10.14
N ALA A 8 80.72 -34.16 10.82
CA ALA A 8 79.79 -33.68 11.83
C ALA A 8 78.65 -32.92 11.15
N LEU A 9 77.42 -33.44 11.24
CA LEU A 9 76.20 -32.70 10.90
C LEU A 9 75.66 -32.04 12.17
N THR A 10 75.81 -30.73 12.29
CA THR A 10 75.14 -29.92 13.31
C THR A 10 73.80 -29.46 12.74
N ALA A 11 72.70 -30.10 13.14
CA ALA A 11 71.36 -29.65 12.80
C ALA A 11 70.97 -28.46 13.70
N ILE A 12 70.96 -27.25 13.14
CA ILE A 12 70.41 -26.06 13.80
C ILE A 12 68.89 -26.11 13.62
N ALA A 13 68.16 -26.41 14.69
CA ALA A 13 66.71 -26.29 14.74
C ALA A 13 66.32 -24.80 14.83
N LEU A 14 65.91 -24.20 13.71
CA LEU A 14 65.20 -22.92 13.72
C LEU A 14 63.78 -23.13 14.28
N ILE A 15 63.57 -22.76 15.55
CA ILE A 15 62.24 -22.61 16.12
C ILE A 15 61.65 -21.32 15.55
N GLY A 16 60.86 -21.44 14.48
CA GLY A 16 60.05 -20.34 13.98
C GLY A 16 59.01 -19.93 15.02
N LYS A 17 59.15 -18.73 15.60
CA LYS A 17 58.08 -18.11 16.37
C LYS A 17 56.92 -17.80 15.41
N ALA A 18 55.88 -18.64 15.42
CA ALA A 18 54.62 -18.31 14.79
C ALA A 18 54.04 -17.09 15.51
N THR A 19 54.16 -15.91 14.91
CA THR A 19 53.45 -14.72 15.34
C THR A 19 51.98 -14.90 14.98
N PHE A 20 51.16 -15.27 15.97
CA PHE A 20 49.71 -15.09 15.88
C PHE A 20 49.44 -13.59 15.72
N SER A 21 49.02 -13.18 14.52
CA SER A 21 48.33 -11.90 14.39
C SER A 21 47.03 -12.03 15.18
N PRO A 22 46.72 -11.13 16.13
CA PRO A 22 45.38 -11.06 16.69
C PRO A 22 44.44 -10.86 15.52
N GLY A 23 43.54 -11.82 15.28
CA GLY A 23 42.46 -11.63 14.32
C GLY A 23 41.79 -10.30 14.65
N GLN A 24 41.57 -9.46 13.64
CA GLN A 24 40.86 -8.21 13.81
C GLN A 24 39.62 -8.47 14.66
N THR A 25 39.59 -7.91 15.86
CA THR A 25 38.40 -7.91 16.71
C THR A 25 37.38 -7.05 15.98
N THR A 26 36.58 -7.69 15.13
CA THR A 26 35.42 -7.05 14.54
C THR A 26 34.56 -6.58 15.71
N THR A 27 34.36 -5.27 15.81
CA THR A 27 33.53 -4.69 16.86
C THR A 27 32.16 -5.40 16.82
N PRO A 28 31.68 -5.96 17.93
CA PRO A 28 30.40 -6.67 17.93
C PRO A 28 29.28 -5.76 17.45
N VAL A 29 28.39 -6.28 16.60
CA VAL A 29 27.16 -5.57 16.23
C VAL A 29 26.21 -5.60 17.44
N THR A 30 25.74 -4.43 17.85
CA THR A 30 24.90 -4.25 19.04
C THR A 30 23.55 -3.63 18.70
N PHE A 31 22.58 -3.82 19.60
CA PHE A 31 21.24 -3.29 19.42
C PHE A 31 21.24 -1.77 19.34
N ASN A 32 21.81 -1.11 20.35
CA ASN A 32 21.75 0.35 20.49
C ASN A 32 22.44 1.07 19.32
N LYS A 33 23.62 0.61 18.92
CA LYS A 33 24.43 1.33 17.94
C LYS A 33 24.08 1.02 16.49
N GLU A 34 23.92 -0.25 16.14
CA GLU A 34 23.77 -0.66 14.73
C GLU A 34 22.34 -1.05 14.35
N VAL A 35 21.58 -1.70 15.24
CA VAL A 35 20.25 -2.24 14.90
C VAL A 35 19.14 -1.23 15.12
N LEU A 36 19.15 -0.49 16.22
CA LEU A 36 18.10 0.45 16.58
C LEU A 36 17.87 1.53 15.50
N PRO A 37 18.90 2.11 14.85
CA PRO A 37 18.68 3.02 13.72
C PRO A 37 17.92 2.37 12.54
N ILE A 38 18.20 1.10 12.25
CA ILE A 38 17.51 0.34 11.18
C ILE A 38 16.04 0.14 11.55
N LEU A 39 15.77 -0.22 12.81
CA LEU A 39 14.40 -0.43 13.30
C LEU A 39 13.61 0.88 13.36
N GLN A 40 14.20 1.96 13.86
CA GLN A 40 13.60 3.29 13.89
C GLN A 40 13.15 3.73 12.50
N LYS A 41 14.03 3.57 11.51
CA LYS A 41 13.77 3.99 10.13
C LYS A 41 12.72 3.12 9.43
N ASN A 42 12.82 1.80 9.55
CA ASN A 42 12.13 0.87 8.65
C ASN A 42 11.02 0.05 9.31
N CYS A 43 10.96 0.01 10.65
CA CYS A 43 10.08 -0.92 11.37
C CYS A 43 9.17 -0.26 12.40
N GLN A 44 9.64 0.77 13.13
CA GLN A 44 8.91 1.35 14.26
C GLN A 44 7.64 2.12 13.87
N THR A 45 7.46 2.47 12.59
CA THR A 45 6.19 3.00 12.10
C THR A 45 5.04 2.03 12.33
N CYS A 46 5.28 0.73 12.13
CA CYS A 46 4.28 -0.32 12.34
C CYS A 46 4.48 -1.04 13.68
N HIS A 47 5.72 -1.26 14.11
CA HIS A 47 6.07 -2.03 15.30
C HIS A 47 6.22 -1.15 16.55
N ARG A 48 5.14 -0.45 16.90
CA ARG A 48 4.99 0.32 18.14
C ARG A 48 3.58 0.15 18.72
N PRO A 49 3.37 0.40 20.02
CA PRO A 49 2.04 0.30 20.63
C PRO A 49 0.98 1.12 19.87
N GLY A 50 -0.22 0.55 19.72
CA GLY A 50 -1.34 1.19 19.03
C GLY A 50 -1.27 1.16 17.49
N GLN A 51 -0.25 0.53 16.90
CA GLN A 51 -0.11 0.36 15.45
C GLN A 51 -0.28 -1.11 15.05
N ILE A 52 -0.29 -1.39 13.73
CA ILE A 52 -0.63 -2.70 13.17
C ILE A 52 0.36 -3.83 13.52
N GLY A 53 1.58 -3.51 13.91
CA GLY A 53 2.60 -4.49 14.27
C GLY A 53 2.28 -5.15 15.63
N PRO A 54 2.22 -6.50 15.71
CA PRO A 54 1.78 -7.21 16.93
C PRO A 54 2.80 -7.19 18.07
N MET A 55 4.00 -6.66 17.82
CA MET A 55 5.08 -6.51 18.80
C MET A 55 5.78 -5.17 18.62
N SER A 56 6.33 -4.66 19.72
CA SER A 56 7.07 -3.40 19.74
C SER A 56 8.56 -3.60 19.49
N PHE A 57 9.13 -2.78 18.61
CA PHE A 57 10.56 -2.67 18.36
C PHE A 57 11.15 -1.35 18.87
N LEU A 58 10.52 -0.74 19.88
CA LEU A 58 10.98 0.52 20.46
C LEU A 58 12.19 0.35 21.39
N THR A 59 12.29 -0.77 22.12
CA THR A 59 13.37 -1.02 23.09
C THR A 59 14.06 -2.35 22.85
N TYR A 60 15.24 -2.53 23.42
CA TYR A 60 15.95 -3.81 23.36
C TYR A 60 15.14 -4.94 24.00
N GLN A 61 14.55 -4.68 25.16
CA GLN A 61 13.80 -5.66 25.95
C GLN A 61 12.57 -6.16 25.18
N SER A 62 11.88 -5.27 24.45
CA SER A 62 10.73 -5.65 23.63
C SER A 62 11.14 -6.32 22.32
N THR A 63 12.31 -5.96 21.77
CA THR A 63 12.78 -6.47 20.47
C THR A 63 13.46 -7.84 20.57
N ARG A 64 14.32 -8.05 21.57
CA ARG A 64 15.17 -9.24 21.69
C ARG A 64 14.44 -10.58 21.62
N PRO A 65 13.25 -10.77 22.22
CA PRO A 65 12.49 -12.01 22.08
C PRO A 65 12.18 -12.39 20.62
N TRP A 66 12.11 -11.41 19.72
CA TRP A 66 11.78 -11.57 18.31
C TRP A 66 13.00 -11.67 17.40
N ALA A 67 14.23 -11.62 17.93
CA ALA A 67 15.48 -11.60 17.17
C ALA A 67 15.55 -12.69 16.07
N LYS A 68 15.21 -13.95 16.41
CA LYS A 68 15.20 -15.06 15.44
C LYS A 68 14.13 -14.90 14.35
N ALA A 69 12.93 -14.45 14.73
CA ALA A 69 11.83 -14.21 13.79
C ALA A 69 12.15 -13.03 12.85
N MET A 70 12.76 -11.97 13.40
CA MET A 70 13.26 -10.82 12.65
C MET A 70 14.28 -11.27 11.62
N LYS A 71 15.31 -12.05 12.01
CA LYS A 71 16.29 -12.62 11.07
C LYS A 71 15.62 -13.39 9.93
N ALA A 72 14.67 -14.27 10.23
CA ALA A 72 13.96 -15.04 9.21
C ALA A 72 13.15 -14.14 8.25
N ALA A 73 12.47 -13.12 8.80
CA ALA A 73 11.64 -12.20 8.02
C ALA A 73 12.47 -11.30 7.08
N VAL A 74 13.63 -10.81 7.54
CA VAL A 74 14.50 -9.95 6.70
C VAL A 74 15.28 -10.75 5.66
N LEU A 75 15.72 -11.97 5.98
CA LEU A 75 16.40 -12.85 5.02
C LEU A 75 15.48 -13.28 3.86
N SER A 76 14.20 -13.51 4.16
CA SER A 76 13.19 -13.82 3.15
C SER A 76 12.61 -12.58 2.46
N ARG A 77 13.06 -11.37 2.81
CA ARG A 77 12.50 -10.08 2.36
C ARG A 77 10.99 -9.95 2.57
N LYS A 78 10.43 -10.71 3.51
CA LYS A 78 9.03 -10.59 3.93
C LYS A 78 8.79 -9.27 4.66
N MET A 79 9.82 -8.78 5.37
CA MET A 79 9.77 -7.53 6.12
C MET A 79 10.99 -6.66 5.85
N PRO A 80 10.82 -5.33 5.79
CA PRO A 80 9.54 -4.63 5.62
C PRO A 80 8.88 -5.00 4.27
N PRO A 81 7.54 -5.02 4.20
CA PRO A 81 6.83 -5.42 2.98
C PRO A 81 7.07 -4.36 1.89
N TRP A 82 7.63 -4.81 0.77
CA TRP A 82 7.86 -4.00 -0.41
C TRP A 82 7.96 -4.92 -1.62
N PHE A 83 7.02 -4.78 -2.55
CA PHE A 83 6.85 -5.73 -3.66
C PHE A 83 7.11 -5.09 -5.02
N ALA A 84 7.53 -3.82 -5.08
CA ALA A 84 7.95 -3.24 -6.34
C ALA A 84 9.28 -3.86 -6.78
N ASP A 85 9.36 -4.20 -8.06
CA ASP A 85 10.59 -4.57 -8.72
C ASP A 85 11.56 -3.37 -8.74
N PRO A 86 12.75 -3.46 -8.12
CA PRO A 86 13.69 -2.34 -8.03
C PRO A 86 14.26 -1.90 -9.38
N GLN A 87 14.04 -2.65 -10.46
CA GLN A 87 14.43 -2.23 -11.82
C GLN A 87 13.53 -1.13 -12.39
N TYR A 88 12.30 -0.97 -11.89
CA TYR A 88 11.31 -0.07 -12.46
C TYR A 88 10.80 0.94 -11.44
N GLY A 89 10.80 2.21 -11.86
CA GLY A 89 10.42 3.31 -10.98
C GLY A 89 11.40 3.52 -9.82
N HIS A 90 11.29 4.69 -9.19
CA HIS A 90 12.02 5.02 -7.97
C HIS A 90 11.06 5.71 -7.02
N PHE A 91 10.99 5.24 -5.79
CA PHE A 91 9.92 5.60 -4.87
C PHE A 91 10.47 6.25 -3.60
N ALA A 92 9.89 7.38 -3.21
CA ALA A 92 10.26 8.12 -2.01
C ALA A 92 9.97 7.34 -0.72
N ASN A 93 8.98 6.44 -0.77
CA ASN A 93 8.51 5.66 0.37
C ASN A 93 8.99 4.20 0.34
N ASP A 94 10.03 3.89 -0.44
CA ASP A 94 10.67 2.58 -0.43
C ASP A 94 11.27 2.28 0.96
N ARG A 95 10.74 1.24 1.58
CA ARG A 95 11.09 0.77 2.92
C ARG A 95 11.94 -0.50 2.90
N SER A 96 12.37 -0.95 1.72
CA SER A 96 13.19 -2.14 1.58
C SER A 96 14.52 -1.97 2.30
N LEU A 97 14.98 -3.04 2.93
CA LEU A 97 16.29 -3.04 3.57
C LEU A 97 17.38 -3.22 2.52
N LYS A 98 18.42 -2.39 2.64
CA LYS A 98 19.69 -2.60 1.95
C LYS A 98 20.31 -3.91 2.41
N GLN A 99 21.09 -4.54 1.53
CA GLN A 99 21.77 -5.79 1.87
C GLN A 99 22.65 -5.65 3.13
N SER A 100 23.32 -4.51 3.30
CA SER A 100 24.12 -4.20 4.49
C SER A 100 23.29 -4.07 5.78
N GLU A 101 22.05 -3.57 5.69
CA GLU A 101 21.13 -3.49 6.84
C GLU A 101 20.66 -4.89 7.23
N ILE A 102 20.32 -5.75 6.24
CA ILE A 102 19.98 -7.15 6.48
C ILE A 102 21.15 -7.88 7.15
N GLU A 103 22.36 -7.74 6.63
CA GLU A 103 23.56 -8.34 7.21
C GLU A 103 23.83 -7.86 8.63
N THR A 104 23.56 -6.58 8.92
CA THR A 104 23.70 -6.02 10.26
C THR A 104 22.74 -6.71 11.24
N LEU A 105 21.45 -6.80 10.87
CA LEU A 105 20.45 -7.50 11.68
C LEU A 105 20.82 -8.98 11.87
N VAL A 106 21.26 -9.67 10.81
CA VAL A 106 21.68 -11.08 10.87
C VAL A 106 22.88 -11.26 11.80
N LYS A 107 23.93 -10.44 11.65
CA LYS A 107 25.14 -10.48 12.48
C LYS A 107 24.82 -10.20 13.95
N TRP A 108 23.94 -9.26 14.24
CA TRP A 108 23.47 -9.00 15.59
C TRP A 108 22.80 -10.23 16.21
N VAL A 109 21.86 -10.85 15.48
CA VAL A 109 21.15 -12.05 15.94
C VAL A 109 22.10 -13.23 16.15
N ASP A 110 23.01 -13.47 15.21
CA ASP A 110 23.99 -14.56 15.29
C ASP A 110 25.06 -14.32 16.36
N GLY A 111 25.36 -13.06 16.66
CA GLY A 111 26.23 -12.64 17.76
C GLY A 111 25.59 -12.69 19.15
N GLY A 112 24.39 -13.27 19.29
CA GLY A 112 23.68 -13.43 20.56
C GLY A 112 22.71 -12.30 20.91
N ALA A 113 22.41 -11.42 19.94
CA ALA A 113 21.52 -10.27 20.07
C ALA A 113 21.91 -9.38 21.27
N GLN A 114 23.14 -8.86 21.26
CA GLN A 114 23.69 -8.05 22.36
C GLN A 114 23.06 -6.64 22.40
N GLU A 115 22.81 -6.08 23.59
CA GLU A 115 22.23 -4.75 23.74
C GLU A 115 23.18 -3.63 23.31
N GLY A 116 24.44 -3.71 23.74
CA GLY A 116 25.42 -2.62 23.61
C GLY A 116 25.20 -1.52 24.64
N GLU A 117 26.04 -0.48 24.57
CA GLU A 117 26.03 0.62 25.54
C GLU A 117 24.86 1.58 25.28
N ALA A 118 24.19 2.04 26.33
CA ALA A 118 23.03 2.94 26.21
C ALA A 118 23.38 4.28 25.54
N LYS A 119 24.62 4.76 25.71
CA LYS A 119 25.11 6.02 25.11
C LYS A 119 25.24 5.97 23.58
N ASP A 120 25.27 4.77 22.99
CA ASP A 120 25.40 4.58 21.55
C ASP A 120 24.04 4.55 20.85
N ALA A 121 22.94 4.55 21.62
CA ALA A 121 21.59 4.58 21.07
C ALA A 121 21.29 5.92 20.39
N PRO A 122 20.70 5.92 19.17
CA PRO A 122 20.18 7.15 18.58
C PRO A 122 19.07 7.74 19.48
N PRO A 123 18.80 9.06 19.36
CA PRO A 123 17.64 9.67 19.98
C PRO A 123 16.36 8.89 19.62
N LEU A 124 15.46 8.75 20.60
CA LEU A 124 14.18 8.09 20.37
C LEU A 124 13.36 8.87 19.34
N VAL A 125 12.76 8.16 18.39
CA VAL A 125 11.75 8.75 17.51
C VAL A 125 10.56 9.17 18.36
N ARG A 126 10.18 10.45 18.24
CA ARG A 126 8.99 10.98 18.89
C ARG A 126 7.81 10.84 17.94
N TRP A 127 6.79 10.17 18.42
CA TRP A 127 5.50 10.06 17.74
C TRP A 127 4.52 11.03 18.41
N PRO A 128 3.53 11.57 17.69
CA PRO A 128 2.55 12.44 18.33
C PRO A 128 1.72 11.67 19.37
N ASP A 129 1.55 12.28 20.54
CA ASP A 129 0.87 11.66 21.69
C ASP A 129 -0.64 11.53 21.49
N ASP A 130 -1.20 12.31 20.56
CA ASP A 130 -2.62 12.34 20.20
C ASP A 130 -3.01 11.28 19.17
N GLY A 131 -2.05 10.45 18.74
CA GLY A 131 -2.27 9.34 17.81
C GLY A 131 -2.30 9.74 16.33
N TRP A 132 -2.39 11.03 16.03
CA TRP A 132 -2.32 11.55 14.66
C TRP A 132 -0.89 11.55 14.16
N GLN A 133 -0.67 11.28 12.88
CA GLN A 133 0.62 11.43 12.23
C GLN A 133 0.76 12.78 11.51
N ILE A 134 -0.37 13.43 11.20
CA ILE A 134 -0.44 14.84 10.83
C ILE A 134 -0.82 15.69 12.05
N LYS A 135 -0.68 17.02 11.94
CA LYS A 135 -1.31 17.95 12.89
C LYS A 135 -2.60 18.47 12.25
N PRO A 136 -3.76 17.89 12.55
CA PRO A 136 -5.01 18.32 11.91
C PRO A 136 -5.43 19.70 12.42
N ASP A 137 -5.81 20.59 11.49
CA ASP A 137 -6.47 21.87 11.81
C ASP A 137 -7.98 21.70 11.95
N VAL A 138 -8.53 20.71 11.23
CA VAL A 138 -9.94 20.34 11.26
C VAL A 138 -10.05 18.84 11.47
N ILE A 139 -10.84 18.43 12.46
CA ILE A 139 -11.21 17.03 12.68
C ILE A 139 -12.71 16.91 12.41
N VAL A 140 -13.08 15.98 11.53
CA VAL A 140 -14.46 15.62 11.25
C VAL A 140 -14.74 14.25 11.84
N ASN A 141 -15.80 14.14 12.65
CA ASN A 141 -16.28 12.85 13.12
C ASN A 141 -17.07 12.19 11.98
N GLY A 142 -16.63 11.01 11.57
CA GLY A 142 -17.35 10.16 10.64
C GLY A 142 -18.58 9.52 11.31
N PRO A 143 -19.37 8.76 10.54
CA PRO A 143 -20.49 8.01 11.08
C PRO A 143 -20.02 6.82 11.91
N ASP A 144 -20.81 6.48 12.92
CA ASP A 144 -20.64 5.24 13.69
C ASP A 144 -21.09 4.04 12.86
N PHE A 145 -20.43 2.90 13.04
CA PHE A 145 -20.75 1.68 12.33
C PHE A 145 -20.75 0.46 13.25
N HIS A 146 -21.84 -0.30 13.23
CA HIS A 146 -21.92 -1.55 13.98
C HIS A 146 -21.39 -2.72 13.14
N VAL A 147 -20.24 -3.26 13.54
CA VAL A 147 -19.62 -4.40 12.86
C VAL A 147 -19.97 -5.68 13.64
N PRO A 148 -20.68 -6.64 13.01
CA PRO A 148 -21.01 -7.91 13.66
C PRO A 148 -19.74 -8.73 13.94
N ALA A 149 -19.86 -9.72 14.83
CA ALA A 149 -18.74 -10.61 15.16
C ALA A 149 -18.36 -11.51 13.97
N ASP A 150 -19.33 -11.93 13.17
CA ASP A 150 -19.18 -12.81 12.03
C ASP A 150 -20.09 -12.40 10.87
N GLY A 151 -19.99 -13.15 9.78
CA GLY A 151 -20.82 -12.95 8.59
C GLY A 151 -20.24 -11.93 7.60
N LEU A 152 -21.04 -11.66 6.57
CA LEU A 152 -20.74 -10.73 5.50
C LEU A 152 -21.12 -9.31 5.94
N VAL A 153 -20.19 -8.36 5.80
CA VAL A 153 -20.49 -6.93 5.84
C VAL A 153 -20.35 -6.40 4.42
N GLU A 154 -21.45 -5.89 3.87
CA GLU A 154 -21.46 -5.28 2.55
C GLU A 154 -20.64 -3.99 2.52
N TRP A 155 -20.09 -3.68 1.35
CA TRP A 155 -19.58 -2.34 1.08
C TRP A 155 -20.70 -1.34 1.35
N THR A 156 -20.47 -0.42 2.28
CA THR A 156 -21.53 0.46 2.78
C THR A 156 -21.17 1.91 2.58
N TRP A 157 -22.10 2.67 2.03
CA TRP A 157 -21.99 4.10 1.82
C TRP A 157 -22.77 4.84 2.90
N VAL A 158 -22.16 5.88 3.47
CA VAL A 158 -22.80 6.73 4.46
C VAL A 158 -22.45 8.18 4.17
N ALA A 159 -23.47 9.03 4.00
CA ALA A 159 -23.28 10.46 3.82
C ALA A 159 -23.31 11.19 5.17
N ILE A 160 -22.47 12.21 5.33
CA ILE A 160 -22.53 13.19 6.43
C ILE A 160 -22.34 14.60 5.86
N PRO A 161 -22.82 15.66 6.54
CA PRO A 161 -22.43 17.01 6.19
C PRO A 161 -20.93 17.19 6.46
N SER A 162 -20.18 17.76 5.50
CA SER A 162 -18.73 17.96 5.68
C SER A 162 -18.40 19.02 6.75
N GLY A 163 -19.31 19.97 6.98
CA GLY A 163 -19.09 21.14 7.85
C GLY A 163 -18.30 22.28 7.22
N PHE A 164 -17.77 22.10 6.00
CA PHE A 164 -17.02 23.15 5.30
C PHE A 164 -17.99 24.15 4.64
N THR A 165 -18.07 25.36 5.21
CA THR A 165 -18.95 26.45 4.72
C THR A 165 -18.29 27.38 3.71
N LYS A 166 -17.00 27.17 3.43
CA LYS A 166 -16.20 27.91 2.47
C LYS A 166 -15.26 26.95 1.74
N ASP A 167 -14.95 27.28 0.49
CA ASP A 167 -13.94 26.59 -0.30
C ASP A 167 -12.64 26.52 0.48
N THR A 168 -12.17 25.31 0.76
CA THR A 168 -11.02 25.07 1.64
C THR A 168 -10.05 24.13 0.95
N TRP A 169 -8.82 24.62 0.77
CA TRP A 169 -7.72 23.78 0.31
C TRP A 169 -7.12 23.03 1.50
N ILE A 170 -6.92 21.73 1.32
CA ILE A 170 -6.23 20.87 2.28
C ILE A 170 -4.93 20.34 1.68
N THR A 171 -3.94 20.11 2.54
CA THR A 171 -2.62 19.58 2.14
C THR A 171 -2.32 18.20 2.70
N SER A 172 -3.15 17.70 3.63
CA SER A 172 -3.12 16.30 4.04
C SER A 172 -4.47 15.82 4.56
N ILE A 173 -4.66 14.50 4.51
CA ILE A 173 -5.80 13.76 5.07
C ILE A 173 -5.23 12.61 5.89
N GLU A 174 -5.75 12.40 7.09
CA GLU A 174 -5.49 11.20 7.87
C GLU A 174 -6.82 10.58 8.30
N PHE A 175 -6.96 9.27 8.07
CA PHE A 175 -8.07 8.48 8.58
C PHE A 175 -7.65 7.86 9.90
N HIS A 176 -8.48 8.04 10.93
CA HIS A 176 -8.23 7.54 12.28
C HIS A 176 -9.39 6.64 12.74
N PRO A 177 -9.43 5.37 12.29
CA PRO A 177 -10.42 4.39 12.73
C PRO A 177 -10.19 4.00 14.21
N SER A 178 -11.26 3.73 14.95
CA SER A 178 -11.16 3.29 16.35
C SER A 178 -10.64 1.86 16.52
N ASP A 179 -10.78 1.01 15.50
CA ASP A 179 -10.33 -0.39 15.54
C ASP A 179 -9.72 -0.83 14.20
N LEU A 180 -8.38 -0.91 14.15
CA LEU A 180 -7.64 -1.33 12.96
C LEU A 180 -7.78 -2.83 12.67
N SER A 181 -8.27 -3.65 13.61
CA SER A 181 -8.34 -5.11 13.47
C SER A 181 -9.51 -5.59 12.60
N ILE A 182 -10.53 -4.75 12.42
CA ILE A 182 -11.69 -5.00 11.54
C ILE A 182 -11.72 -4.08 10.30
N THR A 183 -10.89 -3.03 10.28
CA THR A 183 -10.90 -2.01 9.21
C THR A 183 -10.09 -2.47 7.99
N HIS A 184 -10.79 -2.79 6.90
CA HIS A 184 -10.16 -3.17 5.63
C HIS A 184 -10.12 -2.02 4.62
N HIS A 185 -11.21 -1.27 4.39
CA HIS A 185 -11.18 0.00 3.67
C HIS A 185 -12.09 1.05 4.29
N ILE A 186 -11.64 2.29 4.28
CA ILE A 186 -12.48 3.47 4.50
C ILE A 186 -12.10 4.50 3.46
N CYS A 187 -12.95 4.70 2.46
CA CYS A 187 -12.75 5.75 1.46
C CYS A 187 -13.62 6.96 1.75
N LEU A 188 -13.09 8.15 1.48
CA LEU A 188 -13.83 9.40 1.51
C LEU A 188 -14.04 9.89 0.08
N GLN A 189 -15.31 10.03 -0.30
CA GLN A 189 -15.72 10.77 -1.48
C GLN A 189 -16.37 12.09 -1.07
N MET A 190 -16.26 13.08 -1.94
CA MET A 190 -16.97 14.35 -1.80
C MET A 190 -18.00 14.51 -2.89
N LYS A 191 -19.17 15.02 -2.52
CA LYS A 191 -20.26 15.27 -3.46
C LYS A 191 -20.93 16.62 -3.21
N PRO A 192 -21.32 17.38 -4.24
CA PRO A 192 -22.19 18.54 -4.04
C PRO A 192 -23.48 18.18 -3.31
N HIS A 193 -23.87 19.00 -2.34
CA HIS A 193 -25.08 18.77 -1.59
C HIS A 193 -26.33 18.77 -2.49
N THR A 194 -27.25 17.85 -2.20
CA THR A 194 -28.57 17.78 -2.83
C THR A 194 -29.63 17.61 -1.76
N SER A 195 -30.79 18.26 -1.90
CA SER A 195 -31.86 18.25 -0.89
C SER A 195 -32.43 16.86 -0.53
N GLY A 196 -32.14 15.82 -1.32
CA GLY A 196 -32.56 14.45 -1.06
C GLY A 196 -31.50 13.56 -0.40
N VAL A 197 -30.39 14.13 0.10
CA VAL A 197 -29.40 13.34 0.85
C VAL A 197 -29.94 12.99 2.24
N GLU A 198 -29.84 11.72 2.60
CA GLU A 198 -30.10 11.24 3.96
C GLU A 198 -28.76 11.04 4.65
N TYR A 199 -28.53 11.74 5.75
CA TYR A 199 -27.27 11.63 6.50
C TYR A 199 -27.32 10.52 7.54
N ASN A 200 -26.17 9.90 7.79
CA ASN A 200 -25.99 8.81 8.75
C ASN A 200 -26.88 7.59 8.49
N VAL A 201 -27.35 7.43 7.24
CA VAL A 201 -28.08 6.25 6.81
C VAL A 201 -27.14 5.35 6.01
N PRO A 202 -26.74 4.19 6.54
CA PRO A 202 -25.97 3.23 5.77
C PRO A 202 -26.80 2.69 4.62
N VAL A 203 -26.24 2.74 3.43
CA VAL A 203 -26.82 2.14 2.23
C VAL A 203 -25.79 1.28 1.52
N TRP A 204 -26.21 0.15 0.99
CA TRP A 204 -25.38 -0.76 0.20
C TRP A 204 -26.19 -1.25 -1.00
N ASP A 205 -25.49 -1.82 -1.98
CA ASP A 205 -26.14 -2.52 -3.09
C ASP A 205 -26.40 -3.96 -2.66
N GLU A 206 -27.65 -4.41 -2.73
CA GLU A 206 -27.93 -5.84 -2.59
C GLU A 206 -27.34 -6.59 -3.80
N ARG A 207 -26.40 -7.49 -3.52
CA ARG A 207 -25.80 -8.37 -4.52
C ARG A 207 -26.57 -9.70 -4.52
N PRO A 208 -27.23 -10.10 -5.62
CA PRO A 208 -27.76 -11.46 -5.75
C PRO A 208 -26.60 -12.44 -5.64
N ARG A 209 -26.67 -13.34 -4.64
CA ARG A 209 -25.65 -14.36 -4.41
C ARG A 209 -26.22 -15.75 -4.54
N ASP A 210 -25.36 -16.67 -4.99
CA ASP A 210 -25.70 -18.10 -4.97
C ASP A 210 -25.59 -18.69 -3.55
N GLN A 211 -25.86 -19.99 -3.43
CA GLN A 211 -25.80 -20.72 -2.15
C GLN A 211 -24.39 -20.75 -1.51
N ASN A 212 -23.34 -20.41 -2.27
CA ASN A 212 -21.97 -20.33 -1.79
C ASN A 212 -21.54 -18.90 -1.44
N GLY A 213 -22.44 -17.92 -1.57
CA GLY A 213 -22.16 -16.51 -1.29
C GLY A 213 -21.41 -15.78 -2.41
N LEU A 214 -21.44 -16.29 -3.64
CA LEU A 214 -20.81 -15.65 -4.79
C LEU A 214 -21.80 -14.73 -5.49
N GLU A 215 -21.41 -13.49 -5.80
CA GLU A 215 -22.21 -12.59 -6.65
C GLU A 215 -22.49 -13.27 -7.99
N ALA A 216 -23.76 -13.23 -8.41
CA ALA A 216 -24.15 -13.74 -9.72
C ALA A 216 -23.39 -12.99 -10.83
N PRO A 217 -22.89 -13.68 -11.86
CA PRO A 217 -22.09 -13.05 -12.92
C PRO A 217 -22.85 -11.90 -13.58
N ARG A 218 -22.19 -10.74 -13.71
CA ARG A 218 -22.80 -9.53 -14.28
C ARG A 218 -23.01 -9.71 -15.80
N PRO A 219 -24.27 -9.69 -16.31
CA PRO A 219 -24.50 -9.79 -17.75
C PRO A 219 -23.80 -8.66 -18.52
N LYS A 220 -23.43 -8.93 -19.77
CA LYS A 220 -22.80 -7.92 -20.64
C LYS A 220 -23.68 -6.67 -20.75
N GLY A 221 -23.08 -5.50 -20.50
CA GLY A 221 -23.78 -4.22 -20.55
C GLY A 221 -24.74 -3.96 -19.38
N SER A 222 -24.81 -4.87 -18.40
CA SER A 222 -25.51 -4.60 -17.15
C SER A 222 -24.67 -3.70 -16.25
N SER A 223 -25.37 -2.83 -15.52
CA SER A 223 -24.82 -2.17 -14.35
C SER A 223 -25.65 -2.62 -13.16
N ILE A 224 -25.00 -2.75 -12.01
CA ILE A 224 -25.68 -3.03 -10.75
C ILE A 224 -26.82 -2.03 -10.55
N PRO A 225 -28.02 -2.45 -10.11
CA PRO A 225 -29.12 -1.56 -9.72
C PRO A 225 -28.76 -0.66 -8.54
N ARG A 226 -28.02 0.42 -8.81
CA ARG A 226 -27.48 1.33 -7.80
C ARG A 226 -28.46 2.43 -7.41
N ASN A 227 -29.76 2.18 -7.27
CA ASN A 227 -30.71 3.31 -7.25
C ASN A 227 -30.51 4.29 -6.08
N LYS A 228 -30.14 3.82 -4.88
CA LYS A 228 -29.74 4.68 -3.76
C LYS A 228 -28.23 4.96 -3.74
N VAL A 229 -27.40 3.93 -3.91
CA VAL A 229 -25.93 4.07 -3.91
C VAL A 229 -25.42 4.96 -5.05
N SER A 230 -25.95 4.84 -6.26
CA SER A 230 -25.62 5.72 -7.40
C SER A 230 -26.00 7.16 -7.11
N ARG A 231 -27.09 7.42 -6.38
CA ARG A 231 -27.43 8.80 -6.02
C ARG A 231 -26.37 9.38 -5.10
N LEU A 232 -25.76 8.59 -4.21
CA LEU A 232 -24.70 9.07 -3.32
C LEU A 232 -23.33 9.13 -3.98
N THR A 233 -23.04 8.25 -4.94
CA THR A 233 -21.68 8.09 -5.50
C THR A 233 -21.50 8.77 -6.87
N ALA A 234 -22.58 9.03 -7.61
CA ALA A 234 -22.47 9.60 -8.95
C ALA A 234 -21.86 11.00 -8.94
N GLY A 235 -20.79 11.17 -9.72
CA GLY A 235 -20.11 12.45 -9.90
C GLY A 235 -19.33 12.94 -8.68
N GLY A 236 -19.14 12.09 -7.66
CA GLY A 236 -18.29 12.38 -6.51
C GLY A 236 -16.81 12.34 -6.86
N GLU A 237 -16.00 13.12 -6.13
CA GLU A 237 -14.54 13.10 -6.23
C GLU A 237 -13.94 12.26 -5.10
N MET A 238 -13.00 11.37 -5.42
CA MET A 238 -12.28 10.58 -4.43
C MET A 238 -11.23 11.46 -3.74
N MET A 239 -11.39 11.64 -2.43
CA MET A 239 -10.42 12.36 -1.61
C MET A 239 -9.28 11.46 -1.19
N GLY A 240 -9.58 10.22 -0.84
CA GLY A 240 -8.61 9.27 -0.33
C GLY A 240 -9.25 8.04 0.27
N CYS A 241 -8.43 7.05 0.59
CA CYS A 241 -8.84 5.87 1.35
C CYS A 241 -7.80 5.54 2.42
N TYR A 242 -8.28 5.09 3.56
CA TYR A 242 -7.54 4.19 4.42
C TYR A 242 -7.52 2.80 3.77
N VAL A 243 -6.33 2.22 3.72
CA VAL A 243 -6.08 0.79 3.53
C VAL A 243 -5.04 0.34 4.58
N PRO A 244 -4.99 -0.96 4.96
CA PRO A 244 -4.02 -1.45 5.91
C PRO A 244 -2.58 -1.06 5.50
N GLY A 245 -1.93 -0.27 6.34
CA GLY A 245 -0.56 0.22 6.11
C GLY A 245 -0.44 1.57 5.39
N MET A 246 -1.55 2.25 5.08
CA MET A 246 -1.54 3.61 4.51
C MET A 246 -2.66 4.50 5.10
N PRO A 247 -2.48 5.02 6.32
CA PRO A 247 -3.50 5.85 6.98
C PRO A 247 -3.53 7.31 6.52
N ILE A 248 -2.47 7.79 5.83
CA ILE A 248 -2.27 9.22 5.54
C ILE A 248 -2.06 9.44 4.05
N LEU A 249 -2.61 10.54 3.57
CA LEU A 249 -2.30 11.15 2.29
C LEU A 249 -1.74 12.54 2.56
N ASP A 250 -0.46 12.76 2.26
CA ASP A 250 0.20 14.04 2.45
C ASP A 250 0.68 14.59 1.10
N PHE A 251 0.23 15.78 0.76
CA PHE A 251 0.49 16.44 -0.51
C PHE A 251 1.49 17.60 -0.37
N ARG A 252 1.99 17.87 0.84
CA ARG A 252 2.87 19.02 1.14
C ARG A 252 4.21 18.93 0.42
N GLU A 253 4.82 17.76 0.43
CA GLU A 253 6.09 17.47 -0.30
C GLU A 253 5.91 17.61 -1.82
N LEU A 254 4.68 17.48 -2.31
CA LEU A 254 4.33 17.68 -3.71
C LEU A 254 3.94 19.14 -4.02
N HIS A 255 4.01 20.06 -3.06
CA HIS A 255 3.51 21.43 -3.17
C HIS A 255 2.11 21.49 -3.82
N ALA A 256 1.24 20.58 -3.40
CA ALA A 256 -0.09 20.39 -3.95
C ALA A 256 -1.14 20.32 -2.83
N GLY A 257 -2.40 20.30 -3.22
CA GLY A 257 -3.49 20.04 -2.29
C GLY A 257 -4.74 19.55 -2.99
N LYS A 258 -5.79 19.34 -2.19
CA LYS A 258 -7.14 19.04 -2.67
C LYS A 258 -8.07 20.16 -2.25
N LEU A 259 -9.00 20.53 -3.12
CA LEU A 259 -10.04 21.50 -2.80
C LEU A 259 -11.25 20.78 -2.23
N ILE A 260 -11.73 21.24 -1.09
CA ILE A 260 -13.05 20.93 -0.52
C ILE A 260 -13.95 22.13 -0.81
N PRO A 261 -14.83 22.08 -1.83
CA PRO A 261 -15.77 23.16 -2.08
C PRO A 261 -16.74 23.35 -0.91
N ALA A 262 -17.19 24.58 -0.71
CA ALA A 262 -18.21 24.91 0.29
C ALA A 262 -19.49 24.09 0.07
N GLY A 263 -20.08 23.60 1.15
CA GLY A 263 -21.38 22.93 1.10
C GLY A 263 -21.37 21.58 0.37
N THR A 264 -20.23 20.90 0.26
CA THR A 264 -20.19 19.50 -0.16
C THR A 264 -20.54 18.55 0.98
N ASP A 265 -21.16 17.43 0.66
CA ASP A 265 -21.34 16.29 1.54
C ASP A 265 -20.10 15.39 1.48
N PHE A 266 -19.76 14.79 2.62
CA PHE A 266 -18.82 13.68 2.68
C PHE A 266 -19.58 12.37 2.57
N VAL A 267 -19.13 11.49 1.68
CA VAL A 267 -19.67 10.15 1.50
C VAL A 267 -18.56 9.16 1.81
N PHE A 268 -18.70 8.49 2.95
CA PHE A 268 -17.80 7.41 3.35
C PHE A 268 -18.17 6.12 2.64
N VAL A 269 -17.16 5.34 2.27
CA VAL A 269 -17.30 3.98 1.76
C VAL A 269 -16.56 3.05 2.72
N PHE A 270 -17.32 2.27 3.47
CA PHE A 270 -16.80 1.32 4.45
C PHE A 270 -16.75 -0.08 3.85
N HIS A 271 -15.63 -0.76 4.07
CA HIS A 271 -15.50 -2.21 3.92
C HIS A 271 -14.82 -2.73 5.18
N TYR A 272 -15.61 -3.34 6.06
CA TYR A 272 -15.14 -3.96 7.30
C TYR A 272 -15.09 -5.47 7.15
N THR A 273 -14.13 -6.11 7.83
CA THR A 273 -13.99 -7.56 7.85
C THR A 273 -14.18 -8.05 9.29
N PRO A 274 -15.31 -8.72 9.60
CA PRO A 274 -15.53 -9.33 10.91
C PRO A 274 -14.40 -10.30 11.28
N ASN A 275 -14.01 -10.29 12.56
CA ASN A 275 -12.87 -11.07 13.06
C ASN A 275 -13.21 -11.93 14.30
N GLY A 276 -14.48 -12.23 14.51
CA GLY A 276 -14.99 -13.01 15.64
C GLY A 276 -15.40 -12.16 16.85
N LYS A 277 -15.24 -10.83 16.78
CA LYS A 277 -15.67 -9.90 17.83
C LYS A 277 -16.57 -8.81 17.25
N GLN A 278 -17.71 -8.59 17.90
CA GLN A 278 -18.58 -7.46 17.58
C GLN A 278 -17.91 -6.16 18.03
N VAL A 279 -17.90 -5.15 17.16
CA VAL A 279 -17.24 -3.87 17.39
C VAL A 279 -18.17 -2.73 16.97
N ASP A 280 -18.37 -1.77 17.87
CA ASP A 280 -18.92 -0.46 17.51
C ASP A 280 -17.74 0.41 17.05
N ALA A 281 -17.63 0.57 15.72
CA ALA A 281 -16.54 1.27 15.09
C ALA A 281 -16.86 2.77 14.98
N HIS A 282 -15.87 3.59 15.31
CA HIS A 282 -15.91 5.04 15.17
C HIS A 282 -14.80 5.49 14.22
N LEU A 283 -15.06 6.57 13.49
CA LEU A 283 -14.08 7.14 12.56
C LEU A 283 -13.89 8.62 12.86
N GLN A 284 -12.62 9.05 12.90
CA GLN A 284 -12.26 10.46 12.79
C GLN A 284 -11.43 10.68 11.53
N ILE A 285 -11.59 11.85 10.90
CA ILE A 285 -10.79 12.27 9.75
C ILE A 285 -10.17 13.61 10.06
N GLY A 286 -8.85 13.66 10.00
CA GLY A 286 -8.06 14.86 10.21
C GLY A 286 -7.67 15.50 8.88
N PHE A 287 -7.75 16.82 8.81
CA PHE A 287 -7.33 17.61 7.66
C PHE A 287 -6.34 18.69 8.10
N THR A 288 -5.23 18.83 7.36
CA THR A 288 -4.38 20.02 7.45
C THR A 288 -4.84 21.02 6.40
N VAL A 289 -5.17 22.24 6.81
CA VAL A 289 -5.69 23.30 5.94
C VAL A 289 -4.52 24.10 5.35
N ALA A 290 -4.58 24.37 4.05
CA ALA A 290 -3.59 25.20 3.39
C ALA A 290 -3.76 26.68 3.81
N HIS A 291 -2.68 27.33 4.22
CA HIS A 291 -2.70 28.77 4.50
C HIS A 291 -2.98 29.61 3.24
N GLU A 292 -2.47 29.17 2.09
CA GLU A 292 -2.72 29.76 0.78
C GLU A 292 -3.09 28.65 -0.22
N PRO A 293 -3.94 28.94 -1.24
CA PRO A 293 -4.26 27.96 -2.27
C PRO A 293 -3.00 27.46 -3.01
N PRO A 294 -2.77 26.14 -3.06
CA PRO A 294 -1.65 25.58 -3.82
C PRO A 294 -1.84 25.85 -5.32
N GLN A 295 -0.73 25.94 -6.05
CA GLN A 295 -0.79 26.09 -7.52
C GLN A 295 -1.14 24.78 -8.23
N ARG A 296 -0.89 23.65 -7.57
CA ARG A 296 -1.16 22.30 -8.09
C ARG A 296 -2.24 21.60 -7.27
N LYS A 297 -3.08 20.84 -7.98
CA LYS A 297 -4.12 19.98 -7.39
C LYS A 297 -3.72 18.53 -7.51
N PHE A 298 -3.92 17.77 -6.44
CA PHE A 298 -3.76 16.31 -6.44
C PHE A 298 -5.09 15.62 -6.77
N VAL A 299 -5.13 14.89 -7.88
CA VAL A 299 -6.29 14.10 -8.29
C VAL A 299 -6.02 12.63 -7.97
N THR A 300 -6.89 12.03 -7.16
CA THR A 300 -6.85 10.59 -6.85
C THR A 300 -7.75 9.86 -7.82
N VAL A 301 -7.22 8.81 -8.44
CA VAL A 301 -7.94 8.01 -9.42
C VAL A 301 -8.06 6.58 -8.93
N ALA A 302 -9.30 6.08 -8.88
CA ALA A 302 -9.60 4.66 -8.76
C ALA A 302 -9.85 4.11 -10.17
N GLY A 303 -8.85 3.41 -10.71
CA GLY A 303 -8.94 2.74 -12.01
C GLY A 303 -9.70 1.42 -11.93
N SER A 304 -10.16 0.94 -13.07
CA SER A 304 -10.67 -0.43 -13.22
C SER A 304 -10.47 -0.93 -14.65
N SER A 305 -10.30 -2.24 -14.81
CA SER A 305 -10.53 -2.93 -16.08
C SER A 305 -12.03 -3.02 -16.40
N GLU A 306 -12.37 -3.69 -17.52
CA GLU A 306 -13.74 -4.14 -17.79
C GLU A 306 -14.22 -5.14 -16.73
N THR A 307 -15.47 -4.99 -16.29
CA THR A 307 -16.01 -5.71 -15.12
C THR A 307 -17.18 -6.64 -15.45
N ASP A 308 -17.52 -6.80 -16.73
CA ASP A 308 -18.61 -7.69 -17.14
C ASP A 308 -18.12 -9.15 -17.23
N ALA A 309 -19.05 -10.09 -17.07
CA ALA A 309 -18.72 -11.51 -17.01
C ALA A 309 -18.19 -12.11 -18.33
N VAL A 310 -18.21 -11.37 -19.45
CA VAL A 310 -17.61 -11.82 -20.70
C VAL A 310 -16.13 -11.43 -20.75
N SER A 311 -15.81 -10.21 -20.33
CA SER A 311 -14.43 -9.71 -20.34
C SER A 311 -13.63 -10.12 -19.10
N PHE A 312 -14.27 -10.30 -17.95
CA PHE A 312 -13.61 -10.66 -16.69
C PHE A 312 -14.19 -11.96 -16.12
N ALA A 313 -13.63 -13.07 -16.57
CA ALA A 313 -13.98 -14.42 -16.13
C ALA A 313 -12.70 -15.27 -16.03
N ILE A 314 -12.15 -15.33 -14.82
CA ILE A 314 -10.92 -16.07 -14.52
C ILE A 314 -11.26 -17.57 -14.56
N PRO A 315 -10.70 -18.35 -15.49
CA PRO A 315 -11.05 -19.76 -15.62
C PRO A 315 -10.61 -20.58 -14.39
N PRO A 316 -11.30 -21.69 -14.08
CA PRO A 316 -10.85 -22.66 -13.09
C PRO A 316 -9.42 -23.10 -13.36
N ASN A 317 -8.64 -23.28 -12.31
CA ASN A 317 -7.27 -23.81 -12.34
C ASN A 317 -6.27 -23.00 -13.21
N ALA A 318 -6.59 -21.78 -13.64
CA ALA A 318 -5.70 -20.93 -14.42
C ALA A 318 -4.62 -20.30 -13.52
N PRO A 319 -3.32 -20.60 -13.68
CA PRO A 319 -2.28 -20.14 -12.77
C PRO A 319 -1.73 -18.74 -13.09
N ASN A 320 -2.16 -18.15 -14.22
CA ASN A 320 -1.63 -16.88 -14.74
C ASN A 320 -2.59 -16.26 -15.77
N TRP A 321 -3.86 -16.08 -15.40
CA TRP A 321 -4.83 -15.46 -16.30
C TRP A 321 -4.62 -13.94 -16.33
N GLU A 322 -4.45 -13.35 -17.51
CA GLU A 322 -4.31 -11.90 -17.71
C GLU A 322 -5.69 -11.25 -17.82
N SER A 323 -5.93 -10.18 -17.05
CA SER A 323 -7.16 -9.39 -17.16
C SER A 323 -7.13 -8.43 -18.36
N PRO A 324 -8.29 -7.98 -18.86
CA PRO A 324 -8.34 -6.77 -19.67
C PRO A 324 -7.60 -5.62 -18.97
N PRO A 325 -6.79 -4.83 -19.70
CA PRO A 325 -6.04 -3.75 -19.07
C PRO A 325 -6.96 -2.59 -18.67
N MET A 326 -6.52 -1.81 -17.68
CA MET A 326 -7.00 -0.44 -17.51
C MET A 326 -6.18 0.48 -18.39
N VAL A 327 -6.84 1.42 -19.08
CA VAL A 327 -6.17 2.38 -19.96
C VAL A 327 -6.74 3.78 -19.72
N ALA A 328 -5.93 4.66 -19.13
CA ALA A 328 -6.27 6.07 -18.93
C ALA A 328 -5.56 6.93 -19.98
N ASN A 329 -6.32 7.50 -20.91
CA ASN A 329 -5.83 8.45 -21.91
C ASN A 329 -5.96 9.88 -21.37
N PHE A 330 -4.83 10.55 -21.16
CA PHE A 330 -4.76 11.89 -20.62
C PHE A 330 -5.22 12.93 -21.64
N LEU A 331 -6.16 13.78 -21.26
CA LEU A 331 -6.74 14.84 -22.08
C LEU A 331 -6.17 16.23 -21.73
N GLU A 332 -5.45 16.31 -20.60
CA GLU A 332 -4.72 17.46 -20.10
C GLU A 332 -3.28 17.04 -19.75
N ASP A 333 -2.37 18.00 -19.68
CA ASP A 333 -1.04 17.77 -19.13
C ASP A 333 -1.13 17.46 -17.63
N ALA A 334 -0.43 16.42 -17.19
CA ALA A 334 -0.41 15.99 -15.80
C ALA A 334 0.98 15.49 -15.38
N GLU A 335 1.17 15.28 -14.08
CA GLU A 335 2.36 14.61 -13.54
C GLU A 335 1.93 13.42 -12.68
N LEU A 336 2.36 12.21 -13.04
CA LEU A 336 2.16 11.02 -12.21
C LEU A 336 3.05 11.10 -10.98
N VAL A 337 2.47 10.88 -9.81
CA VAL A 337 3.17 10.99 -8.51
C VAL A 337 2.96 9.80 -7.60
N TRP A 338 1.92 9.01 -7.82
CA TRP A 338 1.57 7.91 -6.94
C TRP A 338 0.82 6.80 -7.67
N MET A 339 1.03 5.55 -7.28
CA MET A 339 0.34 4.37 -7.82
C MET A 339 0.07 3.36 -6.69
N MET A 340 -1.01 2.59 -6.81
CA MET A 340 -1.32 1.52 -5.85
C MET A 340 -2.09 0.40 -6.56
N PRO A 341 -1.47 -0.76 -6.80
CA PRO A 341 -2.16 -1.97 -7.23
C PRO A 341 -3.17 -2.42 -6.17
N HIS A 342 -4.36 -2.81 -6.61
CA HIS A 342 -5.36 -3.46 -5.76
C HIS A 342 -6.04 -4.60 -6.54
N MET A 343 -6.02 -5.79 -5.95
CA MET A 343 -6.65 -7.04 -6.41
C MET A 343 -7.03 -7.85 -5.17
N HIS A 344 -7.85 -8.90 -5.31
CA HIS A 344 -8.22 -9.78 -4.19
C HIS A 344 -7.29 -11.01 -4.09
N LEU A 345 -7.81 -12.13 -3.56
CA LEU A 345 -7.04 -13.30 -3.13
C LEU A 345 -6.27 -14.00 -4.26
N ARG A 346 -6.68 -13.80 -5.51
CA ARG A 346 -6.04 -14.42 -6.70
C ARG A 346 -5.12 -13.46 -7.41
N GLY A 347 -5.08 -12.18 -7.04
CA GLY A 347 -4.12 -11.22 -7.56
C GLY A 347 -2.69 -11.74 -7.48
N LYS A 348 -1.99 -11.76 -8.61
CA LYS A 348 -0.64 -12.33 -8.74
C LYS A 348 0.41 -11.25 -8.96
N ASP A 349 0.17 -10.37 -9.93
CA ASP A 349 1.04 -9.27 -10.27
C ASP A 349 0.27 -8.15 -10.96
N MET A 350 0.86 -6.94 -10.94
CA MET A 350 0.35 -5.81 -11.69
C MET A 350 1.51 -4.94 -12.20
N THR A 351 1.43 -4.53 -13.46
CA THR A 351 2.38 -3.63 -14.12
C THR A 351 1.68 -2.36 -14.57
N TYR A 352 2.31 -1.21 -14.32
CA TYR A 352 1.92 0.10 -14.84
C TYR A 352 2.93 0.56 -15.89
N GLN A 353 2.44 0.93 -17.06
CA GLN A 353 3.21 1.41 -18.18
C GLN A 353 2.68 2.76 -18.67
N VAL A 354 3.59 3.69 -18.94
CA VAL A 354 3.28 4.95 -19.61
C VAL A 354 3.68 4.82 -21.07
N LYS A 355 2.72 5.05 -21.98
CA LYS A 355 2.92 5.11 -23.43
C LYS A 355 2.62 6.52 -23.94
N TYR A 356 3.65 7.21 -24.40
CA TYR A 356 3.59 8.58 -24.90
C TYR A 356 3.02 8.64 -26.33
N ALA A 357 2.50 9.81 -26.72
CA ALA A 357 1.97 10.04 -28.06
C ALA A 357 3.03 9.93 -29.18
N ASP A 358 4.31 10.11 -28.85
CA ASP A 358 5.44 9.96 -29.76
C ASP A 358 5.91 8.50 -29.92
N GLY A 359 5.24 7.54 -29.27
CA GLY A 359 5.55 6.12 -29.34
C GLY A 359 6.53 5.63 -28.28
N ARG A 360 7.18 6.51 -27.51
CA ARG A 360 8.02 6.09 -26.37
C ARG A 360 7.15 5.39 -25.31
N SER A 361 7.73 4.41 -24.63
CA SER A 361 7.07 3.67 -23.56
C SER A 361 8.03 3.38 -22.42
N GLN A 362 7.52 3.37 -21.19
CA GLN A 362 8.28 2.98 -20.00
C GLN A 362 7.38 2.30 -18.96
N ILE A 363 7.90 1.27 -18.31
CA ILE A 363 7.27 0.69 -17.12
C ILE A 363 7.61 1.60 -15.95
N VAL A 364 6.59 2.08 -15.25
CA VAL A 364 6.72 3.05 -14.14
C VAL A 364 6.50 2.40 -12.78
N LEU A 365 5.84 1.24 -12.74
CA LEU A 365 5.74 0.36 -11.58
C LEU A 365 5.54 -1.08 -12.07
N ASN A 366 6.27 -2.02 -11.48
CA ASN A 366 6.03 -3.45 -11.64
C ASN A 366 5.97 -4.09 -10.26
N VAL A 367 4.88 -4.79 -9.94
CA VAL A 367 4.71 -5.55 -8.71
C VAL A 367 4.57 -7.03 -9.08
N PRO A 368 5.68 -7.78 -9.22
CA PRO A 368 5.66 -9.15 -9.75
C PRO A 368 5.16 -10.21 -8.77
N HIS A 369 5.05 -9.87 -7.49
CA HIS A 369 4.60 -10.76 -6.42
C HIS A 369 3.64 -10.01 -5.51
N TYR A 370 2.43 -9.74 -6.02
CA TYR A 370 1.38 -9.09 -5.25
C TYR A 370 0.99 -9.96 -4.04
N ASP A 371 0.81 -9.32 -2.90
CA ASP A 371 0.30 -9.96 -1.68
C ASP A 371 -0.92 -9.17 -1.21
N PHE A 372 -2.09 -9.80 -1.27
CA PHE A 372 -3.37 -9.19 -0.88
C PHE A 372 -3.36 -8.62 0.55
N ASN A 373 -2.53 -9.19 1.45
CA ASN A 373 -2.43 -8.70 2.82
C ASN A 373 -1.74 -7.32 2.91
N TRP A 374 -1.11 -6.86 1.83
CA TRP A 374 -0.34 -5.62 1.77
C TRP A 374 -0.73 -4.76 0.56
N GLN A 375 -1.66 -3.84 0.80
CA GLN A 375 -2.12 -2.89 -0.22
C GLN A 375 -1.28 -1.61 -0.18
N LEU A 376 -0.08 -1.69 -0.74
CA LEU A 376 0.91 -0.62 -0.64
C LEU A 376 0.73 0.45 -1.73
N GLY A 377 0.72 1.71 -1.31
CA GLY A 377 0.93 2.84 -2.20
C GLY A 377 2.40 3.07 -2.51
N TYR A 378 2.72 3.42 -3.74
CA TYR A 378 4.05 3.69 -4.27
C TYR A 378 4.13 5.16 -4.68
N GLN A 379 4.83 5.97 -3.89
CA GLN A 379 5.03 7.40 -4.15
C GLN A 379 6.30 7.59 -4.95
N LEU A 380 6.21 8.13 -6.15
CA LEU A 380 7.38 8.40 -6.98
C LEU A 380 8.30 9.41 -6.28
N ALA A 381 9.60 9.13 -6.30
CA ALA A 381 10.63 10.04 -5.81
C ALA A 381 10.68 11.33 -6.65
N GLU A 382 10.47 11.18 -7.96
CA GLU A 382 10.34 12.30 -8.89
C GLU A 382 9.06 12.13 -9.73
N PRO A 383 8.22 13.18 -9.83
CA PRO A 383 7.02 13.13 -10.67
C PRO A 383 7.35 12.82 -12.14
N ILE A 384 6.55 11.96 -12.78
CA ILE A 384 6.69 11.65 -14.20
C ILE A 384 5.71 12.51 -15.00
N LYS A 385 6.23 13.32 -15.93
CA LYS A 385 5.38 14.12 -16.82
C LYS A 385 4.55 13.23 -17.74
N LEU A 386 3.27 13.53 -17.82
CA LEU A 386 2.27 12.92 -18.69
C LEU A 386 1.66 14.02 -19.57
N PRO A 387 2.31 14.38 -20.71
CA PRO A 387 1.71 15.29 -21.66
C PRO A 387 0.37 14.76 -22.17
N LYS A 388 -0.53 15.66 -22.54
CA LYS A 388 -1.79 15.33 -23.20
C LYS A 388 -1.60 14.32 -24.34
N GLY A 389 -2.47 13.31 -24.39
CA GLY A 389 -2.43 12.21 -25.34
C GLY A 389 -1.65 10.98 -24.85
N THR A 390 -0.94 11.09 -23.73
CA THR A 390 -0.28 9.95 -23.07
C THR A 390 -1.31 8.95 -22.55
N ASN A 391 -0.98 7.65 -22.63
CA ASN A 391 -1.75 6.58 -22.01
C ASN A 391 -1.00 6.03 -20.79
N LEU A 392 -1.68 5.96 -19.65
CA LEU A 392 -1.29 5.09 -18.54
C LEU A 392 -2.04 3.77 -18.67
N ILE A 393 -1.31 2.67 -18.74
CA ILE A 393 -1.83 1.33 -18.96
C ILE A 393 -1.49 0.50 -17.72
N ALA A 394 -2.46 -0.18 -17.14
CA ALA A 394 -2.22 -1.17 -16.09
C ALA A 394 -2.70 -2.54 -16.52
N THR A 395 -1.84 -3.54 -16.41
CA THR A 395 -2.11 -4.95 -16.71
C THR A 395 -1.92 -5.77 -15.45
N ALA A 396 -2.78 -6.75 -15.22
CA ALA A 396 -2.75 -7.60 -14.03
C ALA A 396 -2.95 -9.06 -14.41
N HIS A 397 -2.39 -9.94 -13.57
CA HIS A 397 -2.59 -11.39 -13.68
C HIS A 397 -3.16 -11.97 -12.39
N TYR A 398 -3.83 -13.12 -12.55
CA TYR A 398 -4.49 -13.84 -11.47
C TYR A 398 -4.09 -15.32 -11.46
N ASP A 399 -3.88 -15.87 -10.26
CA ASP A 399 -3.64 -17.28 -10.00
C ASP A 399 -4.87 -17.91 -9.34
N ASN A 400 -5.73 -18.50 -10.17
CA ASN A 400 -6.88 -19.31 -9.77
C ASN A 400 -6.55 -20.82 -9.73
N SER A 401 -5.27 -21.19 -9.60
CA SER A 401 -4.87 -22.59 -9.43
C SER A 401 -4.91 -23.04 -7.97
N ALA A 402 -4.83 -24.35 -7.75
CA ALA A 402 -4.72 -24.95 -6.42
C ALA A 402 -3.37 -24.64 -5.72
N ASN A 403 -2.38 -24.07 -6.43
CA ASN A 403 -1.10 -23.69 -5.85
C ASN A 403 -1.14 -22.33 -5.14
N ASN A 404 -2.13 -21.50 -5.43
CA ASN A 404 -2.34 -20.27 -4.69
C ASN A 404 -2.97 -20.59 -3.33
N ARG A 405 -2.18 -20.46 -2.26
CA ARG A 405 -2.60 -20.71 -0.86
C ARG A 405 -3.78 -19.86 -0.39
N PHE A 406 -4.07 -18.75 -1.07
CA PHE A 406 -5.17 -17.84 -0.75
C PHE A 406 -6.44 -18.16 -1.55
N ASN A 407 -6.36 -19.02 -2.57
CA ASN A 407 -7.50 -19.36 -3.40
C ASN A 407 -8.52 -20.21 -2.62
N PRO A 408 -9.74 -19.70 -2.36
CA PRO A 408 -10.74 -20.44 -1.61
C PRO A 408 -11.34 -21.62 -2.38
N ASP A 409 -11.40 -21.55 -3.72
CA ASP A 409 -11.88 -22.62 -4.58
C ASP A 409 -11.26 -22.51 -5.99
N PRO A 410 -10.32 -23.39 -6.37
CA PRO A 410 -9.67 -23.38 -7.68
C PRO A 410 -10.53 -23.98 -8.80
N ASN A 411 -11.65 -24.64 -8.48
CA ASN A 411 -12.50 -25.31 -9.47
C ASN A 411 -13.60 -24.40 -10.04
N GLN A 412 -13.69 -23.17 -9.55
CA GLN A 412 -14.71 -22.22 -9.97
C GLN A 412 -14.18 -21.18 -10.94
N THR A 413 -15.07 -20.72 -11.82
CA THR A 413 -14.82 -19.50 -12.60
C THR A 413 -15.04 -18.32 -11.68
N VAL A 414 -14.13 -17.35 -11.69
CA VAL A 414 -14.19 -16.18 -10.80
C VAL A 414 -14.44 -14.93 -11.62
N TYR A 415 -15.40 -14.13 -11.17
CA TYR A 415 -15.84 -12.91 -11.84
C TYR A 415 -15.44 -11.67 -11.05
N TYR A 416 -15.56 -10.51 -11.69
CA TYR A 416 -15.39 -9.24 -11.01
C TYR A 416 -16.48 -9.06 -9.93
N GLY A 417 -16.09 -8.72 -8.72
CA GLY A 417 -16.99 -8.53 -7.59
C GLY A 417 -16.32 -7.76 -6.45
N ASP A 418 -17.13 -7.27 -5.52
CA ASP A 418 -16.65 -6.39 -4.44
C ASP A 418 -16.08 -7.18 -3.25
N MET A 419 -16.39 -8.48 -3.14
CA MET A 419 -15.95 -9.31 -2.02
C MET A 419 -14.58 -9.93 -2.24
N THR A 420 -13.82 -10.12 -1.17
CA THR A 420 -12.45 -10.66 -1.21
C THR A 420 -12.34 -12.05 -1.85
N TRP A 421 -13.39 -12.88 -1.82
CA TRP A 421 -13.39 -14.18 -2.50
C TRP A 421 -13.81 -14.12 -3.98
N GLU A 422 -14.35 -12.99 -4.43
CA GLU A 422 -14.51 -12.61 -5.83
C GLU A 422 -13.20 -11.96 -6.31
N GLU A 423 -13.21 -11.17 -7.39
CA GLU A 423 -12.01 -10.44 -7.81
C GLU A 423 -12.22 -8.99 -8.23
N MET A 424 -11.14 -8.21 -8.13
CA MET A 424 -11.06 -6.85 -8.62
C MET A 424 -9.76 -6.63 -9.40
N MET A 425 -9.82 -5.75 -10.39
CA MET A 425 -8.63 -5.15 -11.00
C MET A 425 -8.70 -3.64 -10.75
N GLY A 426 -8.10 -3.19 -9.65
CA GLY A 426 -8.16 -1.81 -9.17
C GLY A 426 -6.80 -1.12 -9.23
N PRO A 427 -6.39 -0.56 -10.38
CA PRO A 427 -5.17 0.20 -10.47
C PRO A 427 -5.40 1.65 -10.03
N PHE A 428 -5.06 1.98 -8.79
CA PHE A 428 -5.15 3.35 -8.30
C PHE A 428 -3.91 4.14 -8.72
N PHE A 429 -4.11 5.42 -9.01
CA PHE A 429 -2.99 6.34 -9.25
C PHE A 429 -3.34 7.77 -8.88
N GLY A 430 -2.31 8.57 -8.63
CA GLY A 430 -2.41 9.97 -8.25
C GLY A 430 -1.65 10.84 -9.23
N VAL A 431 -2.28 11.93 -9.67
CA VAL A 431 -1.66 12.90 -10.59
C VAL A 431 -1.76 14.32 -10.07
N LEU A 432 -0.76 15.12 -10.40
CA LEU A 432 -0.81 16.57 -10.24
C LEU A 432 -1.26 17.23 -11.53
N VAL A 433 -2.13 18.23 -11.40
CA VAL A 433 -2.58 19.11 -12.49
C VAL A 433 -2.60 20.56 -12.00
N ASP A 434 -2.70 21.52 -12.92
CA ASP A 434 -2.97 22.91 -12.55
C ASP A 434 -4.26 23.02 -11.72
N LYS A 435 -4.28 23.89 -10.72
CA LYS A 435 -5.42 24.04 -9.81
C LYS A 435 -6.77 24.32 -10.51
N ASN A 436 -6.74 24.94 -11.69
CA ASN A 436 -7.94 25.30 -12.44
C ASN A 436 -8.48 24.17 -13.33
N VAL A 437 -7.74 23.07 -13.50
CA VAL A 437 -8.18 21.92 -14.29
C VAL A 437 -9.33 21.21 -13.59
N ASP A 438 -10.41 20.94 -14.31
CA ASP A 438 -11.51 20.09 -13.83
C ASP A 438 -11.01 18.64 -13.69
N SER A 439 -11.02 18.13 -12.46
CA SER A 439 -10.52 16.78 -12.12
C SER A 439 -11.22 15.68 -12.93
N LYS A 440 -12.47 15.91 -13.35
CA LYS A 440 -13.28 14.98 -14.16
C LYS A 440 -12.87 14.92 -15.63
N LYS A 441 -12.03 15.85 -16.09
CA LYS A 441 -11.61 15.97 -17.50
C LYS A 441 -10.14 15.65 -17.73
N VAL A 442 -9.40 15.28 -16.69
CA VAL A 442 -7.95 14.99 -16.78
C VAL A 442 -7.66 13.84 -17.74
N PHE A 443 -8.49 12.80 -17.74
CA PHE A 443 -8.33 11.64 -18.61
C PHE A 443 -9.69 11.01 -18.95
N LYS A 444 -9.68 10.11 -19.92
CA LYS A 444 -10.79 9.19 -20.21
C LYS A 444 -10.28 7.75 -20.20
N TYR A 445 -11.12 6.83 -19.76
CA TYR A 445 -10.82 5.40 -19.91
C TYR A 445 -11.06 4.95 -21.35
N ILE A 446 -10.14 4.16 -21.89
CA ILE A 446 -10.34 3.40 -23.13
C ILE A 446 -10.84 2.01 -22.73
N ARG A 447 -11.99 1.61 -23.28
CA ARG A 447 -12.58 0.26 -23.11
C ARG A 447 -12.38 -0.54 -24.40
N GLY A 448 -12.26 -1.86 -24.28
CA GLY A 448 -11.99 -2.80 -25.37
C GLY A 448 -10.51 -3.16 -25.53
N SER A 449 -10.23 -4.21 -26.32
CA SER A 449 -8.88 -4.66 -26.62
C SER A 449 -8.08 -3.55 -27.29
N ILE A 450 -7.03 -3.06 -26.62
CA ILE A 450 -5.95 -2.37 -27.32
C ILE A 450 -5.27 -3.47 -28.14
N GLY A 451 -5.46 -3.47 -29.46
CA GLY A 451 -4.74 -4.40 -30.32
C GLY A 451 -3.26 -4.36 -29.98
N SER A 452 -2.65 -5.54 -29.81
CA SER A 452 -1.20 -5.70 -29.72
C SER A 452 -0.59 -5.24 -31.04
N GLY A 453 -0.44 -3.94 -31.21
CA GLY A 453 0.30 -3.34 -32.31
C GLY A 453 1.76 -3.68 -32.12
N ALA A 454 2.17 -4.76 -32.76
CA ALA A 454 3.55 -5.09 -33.07
C ALA A 454 4.22 -3.97 -33.87
#